data_AF-A0AA39TCT1-F1
#
_entry.id   AF-A0AA39TCT1-F1
#
_cell.length_a   1.000
_cell.length_b   1.000
_cell.length_c   1.000
_cell.angle_alpha   90.00
_cell.angle_beta   90.00
_cell.angle_gamma   90.00
#
_symmetry.space_group_name_H-M   'P 1'
#
loop_
_entity.id
_entity.type
_entity.pdbx_description
1 polymer ?
#
loop_
_entity_poly.entity_id
_entity_poly.type
_entity_poly.pdbx_seq_one_letter_code
_entity_poly.pdbx_strand_id
1 'polypeptide(L)'
;MYVDKHIVETQYSCPLKCTVKQYRRDTHERPGFILIFAHGTGFHKEHWEVTIQRIFALDTLGLVREVWAVDAQTHGDAAALNSEAMEDPDFKYSVRDYAEACANVYKTHLANRVQQGKYKVILVGHSAGGSSAALATSFLDNVPFAAFVLIEPTIWPEELTGPEHDSEPIVALATQSIPLRRDHWKSPEDARKYLAKRIPWSMWDRRILDIYVEHGLRPDPTNGGVQLKCPPRHEAYPFANIH
;
A
#
# COMPACT_ATOMS: atom_id res chain seq x y z
N MET A 1 1.34 -11.82 -18.61
CA MET A 1 1.63 -10.64 -17.77
C MET A 1 3.03 -10.81 -17.24
N TYR A 2 3.92 -9.87 -17.53
CA TYR A 2 5.27 -9.83 -16.98
C TYR A 2 5.24 -9.13 -15.63
N VAL A 3 6.01 -9.62 -14.66
CA VAL A 3 6.08 -9.05 -13.31
C VAL A 3 7.53 -8.79 -12.95
N ASP A 4 7.86 -7.52 -12.74
CA ASP A 4 9.16 -7.05 -12.29
C ASP A 4 9.06 -6.52 -10.85
N LYS A 5 10.14 -6.62 -10.08
CA LYS A 5 10.21 -6.14 -8.69
C LYS A 5 11.23 -5.02 -8.60
N HIS A 6 10.86 -3.97 -7.87
CA HIS A 6 11.68 -2.78 -7.67
C HIS A 6 11.72 -2.38 -6.21
N ILE A 7 12.73 -1.62 -5.83
CA ILE A 7 12.84 -0.96 -4.53
C ILE A 7 12.90 0.54 -4.78
N VAL A 8 12.17 1.29 -3.97
CA VAL A 8 12.19 2.75 -3.97
C VAL A 8 12.57 3.22 -2.57
N GLU A 9 13.50 4.17 -2.49
CA GLU A 9 13.94 4.76 -1.23
C GLU A 9 13.11 6.01 -0.91
N THR A 10 12.89 6.26 0.38
CA THR A 10 12.15 7.40 0.94
C THR A 10 12.89 7.95 2.14
N GLN A 11 12.67 9.22 2.47
CA GLN A 11 13.44 9.95 3.47
C GLN A 11 12.61 10.94 4.30
N TYR A 12 11.28 10.96 4.18
CA TYR A 12 10.42 11.94 4.83
C TYR A 12 10.57 11.97 6.36
N SER A 13 10.18 10.91 7.07
CA SER A 13 10.38 10.81 8.53
C SER A 13 11.78 10.30 8.86
N CYS A 14 12.23 9.28 8.14
CA CYS A 14 13.58 8.71 8.22
C CYS A 14 13.89 7.93 6.93
N PRO A 15 15.16 7.55 6.68
CA PRO A 15 15.51 6.71 5.54
C PRO A 15 14.82 5.34 5.61
N LEU A 16 13.93 5.08 4.66
CA LEU A 16 13.15 3.85 4.56
C LEU A 16 13.08 3.36 3.11
N LYS A 17 12.66 2.11 2.93
CA LYS A 17 12.55 1.44 1.64
C LYS A 17 11.12 0.96 1.40
N CYS A 18 10.66 1.04 0.16
CA CYS A 18 9.40 0.49 -0.31
C CYS A 18 9.67 -0.59 -1.36
N THR A 19 8.89 -1.66 -1.33
CA THR A 19 8.92 -2.64 -2.43
C THR A 19 7.78 -2.36 -3.40
N VAL A 20 8.06 -2.56 -4.68
CA VAL A 20 7.11 -2.26 -5.75
C VAL A 20 7.06 -3.43 -6.72
N LYS A 21 5.86 -3.83 -7.13
CA LYS A 21 5.66 -4.79 -8.22
C LYS A 21 5.14 -4.04 -9.45
N GLN A 22 5.86 -4.19 -10.56
CA GLN A 22 5.45 -3.69 -11.87
C GLN A 22 4.85 -4.83 -12.67
N TYR A 23 3.60 -4.67 -13.11
CA TYR A 23 2.87 -5.59 -13.95
C TYR A 23 2.75 -5.02 -15.36
N ARG A 24 3.21 -5.76 -16.37
CA ARG A 24 3.16 -5.35 -17.78
C ARG A 24 2.37 -6.33 -18.61
N ARG A 25 1.56 -5.79 -19.54
CA ARG A 25 0.80 -6.60 -20.51
C ARG A 25 1.74 -7.29 -21.50
N ASP A 26 2.66 -6.52 -22.05
CA ASP A 26 3.66 -6.92 -23.04
C ASP A 26 4.90 -6.02 -22.90
N THR A 27 5.95 -6.28 -23.68
CA THR A 27 7.22 -5.54 -23.61
C THR A 27 7.35 -4.44 -24.67
N HIS A 28 6.34 -4.23 -25.52
CA HIS A 28 6.40 -3.25 -26.59
C HIS A 28 6.09 -1.84 -26.07
N GLU A 29 6.95 -0.89 -26.42
CA GLU A 29 6.72 0.52 -26.13
C GLU A 29 5.64 1.08 -27.07
N ARG A 30 4.48 1.40 -26.51
CA ARG A 30 3.42 2.14 -27.19
C ARG A 30 2.72 3.08 -26.22
N PRO A 31 2.19 4.22 -26.69
CA PRO A 31 1.54 5.16 -25.80
C PRO A 31 0.35 4.55 -25.04
N GLY A 32 0.09 5.08 -23.85
CA GLY A 32 -1.03 4.65 -23.04
C GLY A 32 -0.94 5.10 -21.58
N PHE A 33 -1.60 4.35 -20.71
CA PHE A 33 -1.70 4.65 -19.29
C PHE A 33 -0.78 3.76 -18.46
N ILE A 34 -0.16 4.37 -17.46
CA ILE A 34 0.54 3.70 -16.37
C ILE A 34 -0.24 4.00 -15.10
N LEU A 35 -0.57 2.98 -14.33
CA LEU A 35 -1.31 3.15 -13.08
C LEU A 35 -0.36 2.86 -11.91
N ILE A 36 -0.35 3.71 -10.90
CA ILE A 36 0.35 3.46 -9.64
C ILE A 36 -0.70 3.19 -8.57
N PHE A 37 -0.61 2.04 -7.91
CA PHE A 37 -1.56 1.56 -6.92
C PHE A 37 -0.98 1.62 -5.50
N ALA A 38 -1.69 2.32 -4.62
CA ALA A 38 -1.41 2.42 -3.19
C ALA A 38 -2.50 1.69 -2.38
N HIS A 39 -2.10 0.74 -1.54
CA HIS A 39 -3.02 -0.06 -0.72
C HIS A 39 -3.44 0.67 0.57
N GLY A 40 -4.48 0.18 1.24
CA GLY A 40 -4.89 0.69 2.56
C GLY A 40 -4.05 0.11 3.71
N THR A 41 -4.22 0.61 4.93
CA THR A 41 -3.59 0.01 6.12
C THR A 41 -4.03 -1.44 6.33
N GLY A 42 -3.12 -2.29 6.76
CA GLY A 42 -3.38 -3.72 6.97
C GLY A 42 -3.43 -4.55 5.68
N PHE A 43 -3.24 -3.94 4.50
CA PHE A 43 -3.12 -4.60 3.20
C PHE A 43 -1.66 -4.62 2.73
N HIS A 44 -1.43 -5.13 1.50
CA HIS A 44 -0.13 -5.10 0.80
C HIS A 44 -0.35 -5.08 -0.72
N LYS A 45 0.69 -4.76 -1.49
CA LYS A 45 0.65 -4.51 -2.94
C LYS A 45 0.00 -5.63 -3.77
N GLU A 46 0.12 -6.89 -3.37
CA GLU A 46 -0.48 -8.03 -4.07
C GLU A 46 -2.00 -8.11 -3.97
N HIS A 47 -2.63 -7.39 -3.04
CA HIS A 47 -4.10 -7.30 -3.00
C HIS A 47 -4.70 -6.78 -4.30
N TRP A 48 -3.92 -6.00 -5.05
CA TRP A 48 -4.34 -5.48 -6.33
C TRP A 48 -4.26 -6.51 -7.46
N GLU A 49 -3.63 -7.68 -7.30
CA GLU A 49 -3.38 -8.61 -8.40
C GLU A 49 -4.66 -9.06 -9.10
N VAL A 50 -5.73 -9.38 -8.36
CA VAL A 50 -7.03 -9.73 -8.96
C VAL A 50 -7.64 -8.55 -9.72
N THR A 51 -7.54 -7.34 -9.17
CA THR A 51 -8.02 -6.10 -9.80
C THR A 51 -7.23 -5.79 -11.06
N ILE A 52 -5.91 -5.92 -11.02
CA ILE A 52 -4.99 -5.70 -12.15
C ILE A 52 -5.29 -6.69 -13.27
N GLN A 53 -5.47 -7.97 -12.95
CA GLN A 53 -5.88 -8.99 -13.93
C GLN A 53 -7.21 -8.64 -14.60
N ARG A 54 -8.18 -8.16 -13.82
CA ARG A 54 -9.49 -7.70 -14.36
C ARG A 54 -9.34 -6.47 -15.24
N ILE A 55 -8.55 -5.47 -14.85
CA ILE A 55 -8.28 -4.27 -15.65
C ILE A 55 -7.68 -4.68 -17.00
N PHE A 56 -6.67 -5.55 -17.00
CA PHE A 56 -6.05 -6.01 -18.25
C PHE A 56 -7.02 -6.81 -19.13
N ALA A 57 -7.86 -7.66 -18.53
CA ALA A 57 -8.85 -8.43 -19.28
C ALA A 57 -9.95 -7.55 -19.89
N LEU A 58 -10.35 -6.48 -19.22
CA LEU A 58 -11.42 -5.57 -19.67
C LEU A 58 -10.92 -4.50 -20.66
N ASP A 59 -9.64 -4.10 -20.56
CA ASP A 59 -9.02 -3.17 -21.50
C ASP A 59 -8.67 -3.87 -22.82
N THR A 60 -9.66 -4.01 -23.69
CA THR A 60 -9.55 -4.65 -25.01
C THR A 60 -8.71 -3.86 -26.00
N LEU A 61 -8.64 -2.53 -25.83
CA LEU A 61 -7.79 -1.64 -26.62
C LEU A 61 -6.31 -1.70 -26.18
N GLY A 62 -6.04 -2.24 -24.98
CA GLY A 62 -4.70 -2.39 -24.44
C GLY A 62 -4.03 -1.04 -24.14
N LEU A 63 -4.83 -0.06 -23.73
CA LEU A 63 -4.41 1.28 -23.35
C LEU A 63 -3.68 1.30 -22.02
N VAL A 64 -4.02 0.40 -21.09
CA VAL A 64 -3.29 0.21 -19.84
C VAL A 64 -2.05 -0.63 -20.13
N ARG A 65 -0.89 0.01 -20.03
CA ARG A 65 0.41 -0.56 -20.40
C ARG A 65 1.07 -1.22 -19.20
N GLU A 66 1.03 -0.53 -18.07
CA GLU A 66 1.70 -0.96 -16.85
C GLU A 66 0.88 -0.62 -15.61
N VAL A 67 1.01 -1.46 -14.59
CA VAL A 67 0.53 -1.18 -13.24
C VAL A 67 1.69 -1.33 -12.26
N TRP A 68 1.87 -0.37 -11.37
CA TRP A 68 2.91 -0.37 -10.34
C TRP A 68 2.23 -0.40 -8.97
N ALA A 69 2.25 -1.54 -8.27
CA ALA A 69 1.66 -1.67 -6.94
C ALA A 69 2.74 -1.51 -5.86
N VAL A 70 2.52 -0.59 -4.93
CA VAL A 70 3.52 -0.11 -3.97
C VAL A 70 3.17 -0.60 -2.57
N ASP A 71 4.10 -1.26 -1.88
CA ASP A 71 3.99 -1.48 -0.44
C ASP A 71 4.32 -0.20 0.32
N ALA A 72 3.51 0.13 1.32
CA ALA A 72 3.91 1.08 2.36
C ALA A 72 5.13 0.53 3.12
N GLN A 73 6.04 1.41 3.56
CA GLN A 73 7.31 1.06 4.20
C GLN A 73 7.14 0.08 5.38
N THR A 74 6.05 0.22 6.14
CA THR A 74 5.73 -0.61 7.31
C THR A 74 4.89 -1.84 6.98
N HIS A 75 4.59 -2.09 5.71
CA HIS A 75 3.69 -3.15 5.25
C HIS A 75 4.34 -4.08 4.22
N GLY A 76 3.68 -5.22 3.99
CA GLY A 76 4.08 -6.19 2.96
C GLY A 76 5.55 -6.59 3.04
N ASP A 77 6.22 -6.68 1.89
CA ASP A 77 7.64 -7.04 1.85
C ASP A 77 8.54 -5.89 2.30
N ALA A 78 8.05 -4.64 2.26
CA ALA A 78 8.83 -3.47 2.67
C ALA A 78 9.09 -3.45 4.18
N ALA A 79 8.16 -3.95 4.98
CA ALA A 79 8.33 -4.06 6.44
C ALA A 79 9.58 -4.86 6.82
N ALA A 80 9.92 -5.90 6.06
CA ALA A 80 11.12 -6.69 6.30
C ALA A 80 12.41 -5.93 5.95
N LEU A 81 12.36 -5.02 4.97
CA LEU A 81 13.51 -4.18 4.61
C LEU A 81 13.78 -3.07 5.64
N ASN A 82 12.77 -2.72 6.43
CA ASN A 82 12.82 -1.64 7.41
C ASN A 82 12.74 -2.14 8.86
N SER A 83 12.92 -3.44 9.10
CA SER A 83 12.67 -4.04 10.42
C SER A 83 13.51 -3.39 11.52
N GLU A 84 14.77 -3.08 11.25
CA GLU A 84 15.66 -2.40 12.19
C GLU A 84 15.13 -1.01 12.57
N ALA A 85 14.77 -0.19 11.57
CA ALA A 85 14.19 1.13 11.82
C ALA A 85 12.85 1.04 12.58
N MET A 86 12.04 0.03 12.29
CA MET A 86 10.74 -0.21 12.94
C MET A 86 10.85 -0.74 14.38
N GLU A 87 12.03 -1.20 14.81
CA GLU A 87 12.30 -1.62 16.19
C GLU A 87 12.74 -0.44 17.08
N ASP A 88 13.13 0.69 16.48
CA ASP A 88 13.48 1.91 17.20
C ASP A 88 12.27 2.46 17.99
N PRO A 89 12.39 2.69 19.31
CA PRO A 89 11.34 3.32 20.11
C PRO A 89 10.91 4.70 19.59
N ASP A 90 11.83 5.43 18.95
CA ASP A 90 11.59 6.76 18.38
C ASP A 90 11.13 6.71 16.91
N PHE A 91 10.83 5.51 16.38
CA PHE A 91 10.36 5.33 15.01
C PHE A 91 9.10 6.17 14.74
N LYS A 92 9.17 7.02 13.71
CA LYS A 92 8.06 7.83 13.24
C LYS A 92 7.64 7.39 11.85
N TYR A 93 6.33 7.29 11.66
CA TYR A 93 5.72 6.94 10.39
C TYR A 93 4.39 7.65 10.23
N SER A 94 4.16 8.19 9.04
CA SER A 94 2.95 8.92 8.68
C SER A 94 2.49 8.56 7.27
N VAL A 95 1.27 8.99 6.92
CA VAL A 95 0.74 8.89 5.55
C VAL A 95 1.62 9.61 4.51
N ARG A 96 2.43 10.59 4.93
CA ARG A 96 3.37 11.33 4.08
C ARG A 96 4.58 10.51 3.69
N ASP A 97 5.05 9.60 4.53
CA ASP A 97 6.11 8.65 4.16
C ASP A 97 5.62 7.77 2.99
N TYR A 98 4.39 7.29 3.05
CA TYR A 98 3.82 6.48 1.96
C TYR A 98 3.52 7.32 0.70
N ALA A 99 3.14 8.59 0.87
CA ALA A 99 2.96 9.53 -0.22
C ALA A 99 4.28 9.78 -0.99
N GLU A 100 5.39 9.94 -0.25
CA GLU A 100 6.72 10.06 -0.85
C GLU A 100 7.07 8.82 -1.67
N ALA A 101 6.75 7.61 -1.19
CA ALA A 101 6.98 6.38 -1.93
C ALA A 101 6.26 6.39 -3.29
N CYS A 102 4.99 6.79 -3.32
CA CYS A 102 4.21 6.91 -4.55
C CYS A 102 4.81 7.95 -5.51
N ALA A 103 5.27 9.08 -4.99
CA ALA A 103 5.96 10.11 -5.77
C ALA A 103 7.31 9.61 -6.30
N ASN A 104 8.05 8.84 -5.51
CA ASN A 104 9.37 8.34 -5.88
C ASN A 104 9.28 7.22 -6.93
N VAL A 105 8.20 6.41 -6.98
CA VAL A 105 7.93 5.53 -8.14
C VAL A 105 7.89 6.34 -9.42
N TYR A 106 7.17 7.48 -9.42
CA TYR A 106 7.13 8.36 -10.58
C TYR A 106 8.52 8.94 -10.89
N LYS A 107 9.18 9.56 -9.91
CA LYS A 107 10.47 10.24 -10.10
C LYS A 107 11.56 9.32 -10.63
N THR A 108 11.65 8.11 -10.07
CA THR A 108 12.76 7.19 -10.36
C THR A 108 12.53 6.33 -11.60
N HIS A 109 11.29 5.94 -11.89
CA HIS A 109 11.01 4.97 -12.96
C HIS A 109 10.21 5.52 -14.14
N LEU A 110 9.43 6.60 -13.96
CA LEU A 110 8.42 7.00 -14.94
C LEU A 110 8.65 8.39 -15.55
N ALA A 111 9.26 9.32 -14.82
CA ALA A 111 9.34 10.74 -15.18
C ALA A 111 9.85 10.96 -16.62
N ASN A 112 10.98 10.35 -16.99
CA ASN A 112 11.55 10.48 -18.34
C ASN A 112 10.57 10.02 -19.44
N ARG A 113 9.86 8.92 -19.21
CA ARG A 113 8.92 8.33 -20.18
C ARG A 113 7.65 9.16 -20.32
N VAL A 114 7.23 9.81 -19.23
CA VAL A 114 6.05 10.69 -19.19
C VAL A 114 6.36 12.03 -19.84
N GLN A 115 7.54 12.61 -19.57
CA GLN A 115 7.99 13.88 -20.17
C GLN A 115 8.19 13.78 -21.70
N GLN A 116 8.55 12.59 -22.21
CA GLN A 116 8.57 12.30 -23.64
C GLN A 116 7.16 12.25 -24.29
N GLY A 117 6.09 12.44 -23.52
CA GLY A 117 4.71 12.39 -23.99
C GLY A 117 4.22 10.97 -24.32
N LYS A 118 4.99 9.93 -24.00
CA LYS A 118 4.64 8.54 -24.30
C LYS A 118 3.51 8.03 -23.41
N TYR A 119 3.50 8.39 -22.12
CA TYR A 119 2.57 7.81 -21.16
C TYR A 119 1.88 8.87 -20.31
N LYS A 120 0.66 8.57 -19.89
CA LYS A 120 -0.09 9.31 -18.87
C LYS A 120 -0.15 8.46 -17.60
N VAL A 121 0.08 9.07 -16.44
CA VAL A 121 0.08 8.35 -15.16
C VAL A 121 -1.22 8.61 -14.41
N ILE A 122 -1.82 7.55 -13.87
CA ILE A 122 -3.00 7.62 -13.00
C ILE A 122 -2.60 7.07 -11.62
N LEU A 123 -2.91 7.80 -10.56
CA LEU A 123 -2.74 7.30 -9.20
C LEU A 123 -4.05 6.68 -8.71
N VAL A 124 -3.96 5.47 -8.18
CA VAL A 124 -5.08 4.70 -7.63
C VAL A 124 -4.77 4.40 -6.18
N GLY A 125 -5.67 4.75 -5.26
CA GLY A 125 -5.42 4.58 -3.83
C GLY A 125 -6.67 4.19 -3.06
N HIS A 126 -6.53 3.29 -2.10
CA HIS A 126 -7.60 2.91 -1.17
C HIS A 126 -7.26 3.33 0.27
N SER A 127 -8.23 3.89 1.01
CA SER A 127 -8.07 4.27 2.42
C SER A 127 -6.82 5.15 2.62
N ALA A 128 -5.89 4.77 3.50
CA ALA A 128 -4.63 5.47 3.69
C ALA A 128 -3.83 5.65 2.38
N GLY A 129 -3.85 4.65 1.48
CA GLY A 129 -3.27 4.76 0.15
C GLY A 129 -3.97 5.79 -0.74
N GLY A 130 -5.26 6.05 -0.52
CA GLY A 130 -6.00 7.14 -1.18
C GLY A 130 -5.47 8.52 -0.74
N SER A 131 -5.28 8.71 0.57
CA SER A 131 -4.67 9.93 1.10
C SER A 131 -3.23 10.10 0.65
N SER A 132 -2.42 9.03 0.67
CA SER A 132 -1.04 9.06 0.17
C SER A 132 -0.97 9.34 -1.32
N ALA A 133 -1.91 8.81 -2.13
CA ALA A 133 -1.98 9.13 -3.55
C ALA A 133 -2.21 10.62 -3.78
N ALA A 134 -3.14 11.26 -3.05
CA ALA A 134 -3.34 12.70 -3.14
C ALA A 134 -2.09 13.49 -2.68
N LEU A 135 -1.54 13.13 -1.52
CA LEU A 135 -0.36 13.78 -0.92
C LEU A 135 0.93 13.56 -1.72
N ALA A 136 1.02 12.55 -2.60
CA ALA A 136 2.20 12.33 -3.43
C ALA A 136 2.55 13.57 -4.27
N THR A 137 1.55 14.39 -4.60
CA THR A 137 1.74 15.67 -5.30
C THR A 137 2.60 16.67 -4.52
N SER A 138 2.60 16.64 -3.19
CA SER A 138 3.42 17.55 -2.38
C SER A 138 4.92 17.23 -2.42
N PHE A 139 5.29 16.11 -3.04
CA PHE A 139 6.67 15.65 -3.20
C PHE A 139 7.19 15.85 -4.64
N LEU A 140 6.45 16.60 -5.48
CA LEU A 140 6.75 16.80 -6.88
C LEU A 140 6.69 18.30 -7.22
N ASP A 141 7.65 18.78 -8.01
CA ASP A 141 7.69 20.19 -8.44
C ASP A 141 6.50 20.55 -9.35
N ASN A 142 6.00 19.56 -10.11
CA ASN A 142 4.84 19.68 -10.98
C ASN A 142 4.01 18.40 -10.87
N VAL A 143 2.68 18.53 -10.95
CA VAL A 143 1.77 17.38 -10.89
C VAL A 143 1.70 16.68 -12.25
N PRO A 144 2.25 15.45 -12.41
CA PRO A 144 2.33 14.77 -13.70
C PRO A 144 1.17 13.79 -13.93
N PHE A 145 0.25 13.70 -12.98
CA PHE A 145 -0.82 12.71 -12.97
C PHE A 145 -2.01 13.21 -13.79
N ALA A 146 -2.46 12.38 -14.72
CA ALA A 146 -3.60 12.67 -15.58
C ALA A 146 -4.95 12.49 -14.85
N ALA A 147 -4.99 11.65 -13.81
CA ALA A 147 -6.16 11.43 -12.98
C ALA A 147 -5.79 10.77 -11.65
N PHE A 148 -6.73 10.85 -10.70
CA PHE A 148 -6.72 10.10 -9.45
C PHE A 148 -7.98 9.22 -9.36
N VAL A 149 -7.83 8.01 -8.84
CA VAL A 149 -8.94 7.11 -8.48
C VAL A 149 -8.81 6.82 -6.99
N LEU A 150 -9.62 7.50 -6.19
CA LEU A 150 -9.57 7.42 -4.73
C LEU A 150 -10.75 6.59 -4.22
N ILE A 151 -10.46 5.51 -3.50
CA ILE A 151 -11.45 4.56 -3.00
C ILE A 151 -11.48 4.70 -1.47
N GLU A 152 -12.59 5.24 -0.94
CA GLU A 152 -12.75 5.51 0.50
C GLU A 152 -11.55 6.24 1.11
N PRO A 153 -11.09 7.38 0.55
CA PRO A 153 -9.88 8.05 1.03
C PRO A 153 -10.08 8.57 2.45
N THR A 154 -9.05 8.44 3.29
CA THR A 154 -9.04 8.99 4.66
C THR A 154 -8.53 10.43 4.64
N ILE A 155 -9.28 11.32 3.97
CA ILE A 155 -8.99 12.75 3.87
C ILE A 155 -10.06 13.52 4.64
N TRP A 156 -9.64 14.31 5.61
CA TRP A 156 -10.52 15.05 6.50
C TRP A 156 -10.33 16.57 6.28
N PRO A 157 -11.40 17.37 6.40
CA PRO A 157 -11.29 18.83 6.50
C PRO A 157 -10.40 19.21 7.70
N GLU A 158 -9.67 20.32 7.58
CA GLU A 158 -8.76 20.81 8.63
C GLU A 158 -9.51 21.07 9.95
N GLU A 159 -10.78 21.49 9.86
CA GLU A 159 -11.63 21.74 11.02
C GLU A 159 -12.01 20.46 11.79
N LEU A 160 -11.76 19.29 11.20
CA LEU A 160 -11.92 17.98 11.84
C LEU A 160 -10.55 17.33 12.13
N THR A 161 -9.46 18.10 12.02
CA THR A 161 -8.11 17.69 12.41
C THR A 161 -7.70 18.41 13.69
N GLY A 162 -7.32 17.66 14.71
CA GLY A 162 -6.78 18.17 15.97
C GLY A 162 -6.90 17.12 17.09
N PRO A 163 -6.14 17.25 18.20
CA PRO A 163 -6.21 16.31 19.32
C PRO A 163 -7.63 16.11 19.90
N GLU A 164 -8.49 17.12 19.77
CA GLU A 164 -9.90 17.07 20.14
C GLU A 164 -10.69 16.02 19.34
N HIS A 165 -10.27 15.75 18.10
CA HIS A 165 -10.88 14.77 17.19
C HIS A 165 -10.21 13.40 17.24
N ASP A 166 -9.10 13.22 17.97
CA ASP A 166 -8.49 11.90 18.19
C ASP A 166 -9.44 10.95 18.95
N SER A 167 -10.44 11.52 19.63
CA SER A 167 -11.53 10.81 20.31
C SER A 167 -12.70 10.42 19.39
N GLU A 168 -12.66 10.81 18.11
CA GLU A 168 -13.70 10.42 17.15
C GLU A 168 -13.84 8.90 17.11
N PRO A 169 -15.06 8.35 17.17
CA PRO A 169 -15.27 6.93 17.39
C PRO A 169 -14.54 6.02 16.40
N ILE A 170 -14.36 6.45 15.15
CA ILE A 170 -13.67 5.67 14.13
C ILE A 170 -12.14 5.63 14.35
N VAL A 171 -11.54 6.75 14.76
CA VAL A 171 -10.11 6.86 15.08
C VAL A 171 -9.83 6.10 16.36
N ALA A 172 -10.64 6.31 17.40
CA ALA A 172 -10.53 5.60 18.66
C ALA A 172 -10.67 4.08 18.47
N LEU A 173 -11.66 3.63 17.68
CA LEU A 173 -11.85 2.21 17.40
C LEU A 173 -10.65 1.61 16.65
N ALA A 174 -10.10 2.32 15.65
CA ALA A 174 -8.92 1.88 14.92
C ALA A 174 -7.71 1.76 15.85
N THR A 175 -7.38 2.82 16.59
CA THR A 175 -6.21 2.88 17.48
C THR A 175 -6.28 1.89 18.64
N GLN A 176 -7.48 1.57 19.13
CA GLN A 176 -7.65 0.60 20.23
C GLN A 176 -7.78 -0.85 19.75
N SER A 177 -8.43 -1.10 18.60
CA SER A 177 -8.74 -2.46 18.17
C SER A 177 -7.69 -3.07 17.26
N ILE A 178 -7.02 -2.25 16.42
CA ILE A 178 -6.00 -2.75 15.49
C ILE A 178 -4.83 -3.39 16.27
N PRO A 179 -4.23 -2.75 17.30
CA PRO A 179 -3.09 -3.33 18.01
C PRO A 179 -3.39 -4.66 18.72
N LEU A 180 -4.67 -4.93 19.02
CA LEU A 180 -5.13 -6.17 19.67
C LEU A 180 -5.44 -7.30 18.67
N ARG A 181 -5.31 -7.03 17.37
CA ARG A 181 -5.56 -8.06 16.35
C ARG A 181 -4.55 -9.19 16.50
N ARG A 182 -5.07 -10.41 16.39
CA ARG A 182 -4.23 -11.60 16.27
C ARG A 182 -3.37 -11.47 15.03
N ASP A 183 -2.06 -11.61 15.22
CA ASP A 183 -1.05 -11.51 14.18
C ASP A 183 -0.19 -12.76 14.04
N HIS A 184 -0.43 -13.81 14.83
CA HIS A 184 0.32 -15.06 14.83
C HIS A 184 -0.57 -16.31 14.68
N TRP A 185 -0.11 -17.28 13.89
CA TRP A 185 -0.78 -18.56 13.65
C TRP A 185 0.21 -19.72 13.53
N LYS A 186 -0.28 -20.95 13.74
CA LYS A 186 0.56 -22.15 13.67
C LYS A 186 1.06 -22.46 12.25
N SER A 187 0.27 -22.09 11.24
CA SER A 187 0.60 -22.24 9.82
C SER A 187 -0.23 -21.28 8.97
N PRO A 188 0.13 -21.07 7.69
CA PRO A 188 -0.70 -20.32 6.74
C PRO A 188 -2.14 -20.88 6.65
N GLU A 189 -2.32 -22.20 6.74
CA GLU A 189 -3.65 -22.83 6.72
C GLU A 189 -4.47 -22.53 7.98
N ASP A 190 -3.82 -22.43 9.14
CA ASP A 190 -4.48 -21.99 10.39
C ASP A 190 -4.91 -20.54 10.28
N ALA A 191 -4.04 -19.67 9.77
CA ALA A 191 -4.36 -18.26 9.49
C ALA A 191 -5.57 -18.14 8.54
N ARG A 192 -5.54 -18.87 7.42
CA ARG A 192 -6.64 -18.93 6.47
C ARG A 192 -7.97 -19.32 7.12
N LYS A 193 -8.00 -20.41 7.90
CA LYS A 193 -9.21 -20.89 8.57
C LYS A 193 -9.74 -19.88 9.59
N TYR A 194 -8.84 -19.20 10.29
CA TYR A 194 -9.18 -18.15 11.25
C TYR A 194 -9.80 -16.94 10.55
N LEU A 195 -9.12 -16.40 9.54
CA LEU A 195 -9.53 -15.18 8.83
C LEU A 195 -10.84 -15.38 8.05
N ALA A 196 -11.02 -16.52 7.38
CA ALA A 196 -12.22 -16.81 6.58
C ALA A 196 -13.55 -16.77 7.36
N LYS A 197 -13.51 -16.76 8.69
CA LYS A 197 -14.68 -16.76 9.58
C LYS A 197 -14.95 -15.41 10.24
N ARG A 198 -14.12 -14.38 9.99
CA ARG A 198 -14.16 -13.11 10.73
C ARG A 198 -14.24 -11.92 9.80
N ILE A 199 -15.07 -10.95 10.15
CA ILE A 199 -15.14 -9.66 9.49
C ILE A 199 -13.84 -8.88 9.78
N PRO A 200 -13.26 -8.18 8.78
CA PRO A 200 -13.77 -8.01 7.43
C PRO A 200 -13.41 -9.14 6.45
N TRP A 201 -12.45 -10.00 6.77
CA TRP A 201 -11.87 -10.99 5.85
C TRP A 201 -12.88 -12.01 5.30
N SER A 202 -13.90 -12.39 6.07
CA SER A 202 -14.95 -13.31 5.61
C SER A 202 -15.84 -12.73 4.51
N MET A 203 -15.82 -11.40 4.32
CA MET A 203 -16.55 -10.71 3.25
C MET A 203 -15.72 -10.53 1.97
N TRP A 204 -14.42 -10.84 2.02
CA TRP A 204 -13.53 -10.65 0.87
C TRP A 204 -13.78 -11.72 -0.20
N ASP A 205 -13.46 -11.39 -1.45
CA ASP A 205 -13.30 -12.41 -2.50
C ASP A 205 -12.27 -13.43 -2.01
N ARG A 206 -12.60 -14.73 -2.14
CA ARG A 206 -11.74 -15.81 -1.63
C ARG A 206 -10.33 -15.73 -2.20
N ARG A 207 -10.15 -15.31 -3.45
CA ARG A 207 -8.84 -15.16 -4.08
C ARG A 207 -7.99 -14.09 -3.41
N ILE A 208 -8.62 -13.01 -2.92
CA ILE A 208 -7.93 -11.95 -2.17
C ILE A 208 -7.52 -12.47 -0.78
N LEU A 209 -8.37 -13.26 -0.13
CA LEU A 209 -8.00 -13.90 1.13
C LEU A 209 -6.85 -14.91 0.96
N ASP A 210 -6.83 -15.65 -0.15
CA ASP A 210 -5.71 -16.54 -0.50
C ASP A 210 -4.41 -15.73 -0.64
N ILE A 211 -4.45 -14.64 -1.40
CA ILE A 211 -3.34 -13.68 -1.56
C ILE A 211 -2.88 -13.11 -0.22
N TYR A 212 -3.81 -12.73 0.67
CA TYR A 212 -3.48 -12.20 2.00
C TYR A 212 -2.68 -13.22 2.82
N VAL A 213 -3.08 -14.48 2.80
CA VAL A 213 -2.40 -15.54 3.54
C VAL A 213 -1.05 -15.86 2.92
N GLU A 214 -0.96 -15.88 1.59
CA GLU A 214 0.28 -16.20 0.86
C GLU A 214 1.34 -15.10 1.00
N HIS A 215 0.94 -13.84 0.89
CA HIS A 215 1.86 -12.71 0.78
C HIS A 215 1.90 -11.81 2.02
N GLY A 216 0.86 -11.83 2.86
CA GLY A 216 0.78 -11.03 4.08
C GLY A 216 1.44 -11.66 5.30
N LEU A 217 1.87 -12.92 5.21
CA LEU A 217 2.49 -13.67 6.30
C LEU A 217 3.99 -13.89 6.10
N ARG A 218 4.73 -13.95 7.20
CA ARG A 218 6.15 -14.34 7.26
C ARG A 218 6.35 -15.45 8.30
N PRO A 219 7.37 -16.31 8.15
CA PRO A 219 7.75 -17.23 9.20
C PRO A 219 8.09 -16.49 10.51
N ASP A 220 7.73 -17.08 11.65
CA ASP A 220 8.18 -16.66 12.96
C ASP A 220 9.18 -17.70 13.50
N PRO A 221 10.49 -17.50 13.31
CA PRO A 221 11.49 -18.44 13.80
C PRO A 221 11.61 -18.47 15.33
N THR A 222 11.15 -17.43 16.01
CA THR A 222 11.26 -17.28 17.47
C THR A 222 10.18 -18.09 18.18
N ASN A 223 8.92 -17.96 17.75
CA ASN A 223 7.79 -18.67 18.38
C ASN A 223 7.31 -19.90 17.57
N GLY A 224 7.89 -20.13 16.40
CA GLY A 224 7.40 -21.10 15.41
C GLY A 224 6.14 -20.60 14.69
N GLY A 225 5.79 -21.22 13.56
CA GLY A 225 4.61 -20.85 12.79
C GLY A 225 4.81 -19.61 11.91
N VAL A 226 3.77 -18.79 11.78
CA VAL A 226 3.74 -17.62 10.91
C VAL A 226 3.11 -16.42 11.60
N GLN A 227 3.54 -15.23 11.21
CA GLN A 227 3.02 -13.96 11.70
C GLN A 227 2.78 -12.95 10.57
N LEU A 228 2.02 -11.89 10.83
CA LEU A 228 1.83 -10.80 9.87
C LEU A 228 3.17 -10.14 9.52
N LYS A 229 3.33 -9.76 8.25
CA LYS A 229 4.46 -8.93 7.79
C LYS A 229 4.38 -7.51 8.31
N CYS A 230 3.17 -6.95 8.40
CA CYS A 230 2.90 -5.70 9.09
C CYS A 230 2.42 -6.02 10.52
N PRO A 231 3.22 -5.76 11.56
CA PRO A 231 2.76 -5.95 12.92
C PRO A 231 1.61 -4.99 13.23
N PRO A 232 0.58 -5.41 14.00
CA PRO A 232 -0.61 -4.58 14.26
C PRO A 232 -0.29 -3.22 14.89
N ARG A 233 0.76 -3.15 15.72
CA ARG A 233 1.24 -1.88 16.27
C ARG A 233 1.61 -0.88 15.17
N HIS A 234 2.25 -1.34 14.09
CA HIS A 234 2.66 -0.52 12.95
C HIS A 234 1.52 -0.23 11.96
N GLU A 235 0.55 -1.13 11.85
CA GLU A 235 -0.70 -0.87 11.11
C GLU A 235 -1.46 0.33 11.69
N ALA A 236 -1.41 0.52 13.01
CA ALA A 236 -2.10 1.60 13.71
C ALA A 236 -1.37 2.95 13.66
N TYR A 237 -0.08 3.02 13.30
CA TYR A 237 0.70 4.28 13.33
C TYR A 237 0.05 5.45 12.58
N PRO A 238 -0.47 5.26 11.35
CA PRO A 238 -1.12 6.35 10.63
C PRO A 238 -2.35 6.94 11.32
N PHE A 239 -2.97 6.21 12.26
CA PHE A 239 -4.09 6.70 13.07
C PHE A 239 -3.65 7.33 14.40
N ALA A 240 -2.43 7.04 14.86
CA ALA A 240 -1.88 7.60 16.08
C ALA A 240 -1.14 8.93 15.84
N ASN A 241 -0.67 9.17 14.62
CA ASN A 241 0.05 10.38 14.22
C ASN A 241 -0.69 11.09 13.07
N ILE A 242 -1.91 11.57 13.36
CA ILE A 242 -2.76 12.29 12.39
C ILE A 242 -2.29 13.75 12.19
N HIS A 243 -1.42 14.24 13.09
CA HIS A 243 -0.94 15.63 13.15
C HIS A 243 0.53 15.77 12.76
#